data_AF-A0A8B6M8B9-F1
#
_entry.id   AF-A0A8B6M8B9-F1
#
_cell.length_a   1.000
_cell.length_b   1.000
_cell.length_c   1.000
_cell.angle_alpha   90.00
_cell.angle_beta   90.00
_cell.angle_gamma   90.00
#
_symmetry.space_group_name_H-M   'P 1'
#
loop_
_entity.id
_entity.type
_entity.pdbx_description
1 polymer ?
#
loop_
_entity_poly.entity_id
_entity_poly.type
_entity_poly.pdbx_seq_one_letter_code
_entity_poly.pdbx_strand_id
1 'polypeptide(L)'
;MRACADALLAEGRPFAVVIANAGVMRTPFGHTADGFETQFGTNHLGHFVLANRIASLIAPGGRLVNVSSAGHRYADVDLDDPNFERTPYDPMVAYGRSKTANILFAVEFDRRHKARGVRRRCTRAGS
;
A
#
# COMPACT_ATOMS: atom_id res chain seq x y z
N MET A 1 6.42 0.81 10.85
CA MET A 1 5.37 1.74 10.36
C MET A 1 4.63 2.48 11.48
N ARG A 2 4.23 1.82 12.59
CA ARG A 2 3.48 2.48 13.68
C ARG A 2 4.20 3.67 14.30
N ALA A 3 5.46 3.48 14.72
CA ALA A 3 6.26 4.57 15.31
C ALA A 3 6.41 5.79 14.39
N CYS A 4 6.54 5.58 13.07
CA CYS A 4 6.59 6.68 12.09
C CYS A 4 5.25 7.43 12.05
N ALA A 5 4.12 6.72 11.98
CA ALA A 5 2.80 7.35 12.00
C ALA A 5 2.55 8.13 13.30
N ASP A 6 2.95 7.57 14.44
CA ASP A 6 2.79 8.19 15.76
C ASP A 6 3.62 9.48 15.87
N ALA A 7 4.84 9.50 15.31
CA ALA A 7 5.66 10.71 15.22
C ALA A 7 5.01 11.79 14.35
N LEU A 8 4.46 11.43 13.18
CA LEU A 8 3.76 12.38 12.30
C LEU A 8 2.48 12.94 12.96
N LEU A 9 1.75 12.09 13.71
CA LEU A 9 0.59 12.51 14.48
C LEU A 9 0.97 13.47 15.61
N ALA A 10 2.09 13.23 16.29
CA ALA A 10 2.61 14.14 17.30
C ALA A 10 3.03 15.50 16.71
N GLU A 11 3.56 15.52 15.47
CA GLU A 11 3.88 16.77 14.77
C GLU A 11 2.62 17.56 14.37
N GLY A 12 1.49 16.88 14.14
CA GLY A 12 0.18 17.50 13.93
C GLY A 12 0.04 18.32 12.65
N ARG A 13 1.02 18.25 11.74
CA ARG A 13 1.02 19.03 10.50
C ARG A 13 0.16 18.38 9.43
N PRO A 14 -0.73 19.14 8.77
CA PRO A 14 -1.56 18.59 7.72
C PRO A 14 -0.77 18.34 6.43
N PHE A 15 -1.08 17.25 5.73
CA PHE A 15 -0.51 16.90 4.44
C PHE A 15 -1.48 17.21 3.30
N ALA A 16 -1.02 17.99 2.32
CA ALA A 16 -1.75 18.17 1.07
C ALA A 16 -1.67 16.92 0.17
N VAL A 17 -0.51 16.22 0.18
CA VAL A 17 -0.25 15.03 -0.61
C VAL A 17 0.56 14.02 0.21
N VAL A 18 0.14 12.76 0.20
CA VAL A 18 0.88 11.62 0.73
C VAL A 18 1.15 10.67 -0.43
N ILE A 19 2.41 10.24 -0.61
CA ILE A 19 2.80 9.31 -1.67
C ILE A 19 3.35 8.03 -1.06
N ALA A 20 2.60 6.93 -1.18
CA ALA A 20 3.01 5.59 -0.80
C ALA A 20 3.73 4.92 -1.98
N ASN A 21 5.03 5.22 -2.13
CA ASN A 21 5.87 4.74 -3.23
C ASN A 21 6.78 3.57 -2.85
N ALA A 22 7.15 3.42 -1.58
CA ALA A 22 8.17 2.46 -1.17
C ALA A 22 7.79 1.03 -1.58
N GLY A 23 8.75 0.28 -2.12
CA GLY A 23 8.50 -1.11 -2.42
C GLY A 23 9.73 -1.87 -2.87
N VAL A 24 9.66 -3.18 -2.67
CA VAL A 24 10.63 -4.17 -3.12
C VAL A 24 10.01 -4.99 -4.27
N MET A 25 10.87 -5.60 -5.08
CA MET A 25 10.46 -6.36 -6.26
C MET A 25 11.36 -7.58 -6.42
N ARG A 26 10.76 -8.73 -6.75
CA ARG A 26 11.47 -9.99 -7.04
C ARG A 26 12.43 -10.43 -5.91
N THR A 27 12.00 -10.26 -4.67
CA THR A 27 12.76 -10.77 -3.52
C THR A 27 12.66 -12.29 -3.44
N PRO A 28 13.64 -12.98 -2.85
CA PRO A 28 13.47 -14.37 -2.41
C PRO A 28 12.26 -14.51 -1.48
N PHE A 29 11.74 -15.73 -1.37
CA PHE A 29 10.68 -16.02 -0.39
C PHE A 29 11.18 -15.75 1.03
N GLY A 30 10.36 -15.07 1.82
CA GLY A 30 10.69 -14.69 3.18
C GLY A 30 9.58 -13.87 3.81
N HIS A 31 9.71 -13.64 5.11
CA HIS A 31 8.69 -12.96 5.90
C HIS A 31 9.24 -11.67 6.52
N THR A 32 8.37 -10.67 6.66
CA THR A 32 8.64 -9.49 7.48
C THR A 32 8.72 -9.88 8.96
N ALA A 33 9.17 -8.95 9.81
CA ALA A 33 9.18 -9.15 11.26
C ALA A 33 7.78 -9.45 11.85
N ASP A 34 6.72 -9.03 11.16
CA ASP A 34 5.33 -9.27 11.55
C ASP A 34 4.76 -10.59 10.96
N GLY A 35 5.58 -11.39 10.27
CA GLY A 35 5.19 -12.70 9.73
C GLY A 35 4.48 -12.67 8.38
N PHE A 36 4.46 -11.55 7.67
CA PHE A 36 3.85 -11.45 6.33
C PHE A 36 4.86 -11.69 5.23
N GLU A 37 4.45 -12.24 4.08
CA GLU A 37 5.34 -12.32 2.90
C GLU A 37 5.97 -10.96 2.60
N THR A 38 7.26 -10.97 2.27
CA THR A 38 8.11 -9.77 2.20
C THR A 38 7.57 -8.69 1.26
N GLN A 39 7.18 -9.06 0.03
CA GLN A 39 6.71 -8.09 -0.97
C GLN A 39 5.32 -7.56 -0.60
N PHE A 40 4.40 -8.41 -0.15
CA PHE A 40 3.06 -8.02 0.29
C PHE A 40 3.10 -7.15 1.54
N GLY A 41 3.87 -7.58 2.55
CA GLY A 41 4.08 -6.86 3.80
C GLY A 41 4.69 -5.47 3.57
N THR A 42 5.71 -5.37 2.74
CA THR A 42 6.42 -4.10 2.47
C THR A 42 5.62 -3.18 1.55
N ASN A 43 5.17 -3.69 0.40
CA ASN A 43 4.61 -2.85 -0.66
C ASN A 43 3.17 -2.44 -0.37
N HIS A 44 2.44 -3.25 0.42
CA HIS A 44 1.02 -3.06 0.68
C HIS A 44 0.71 -2.84 2.16
N LEU A 45 0.97 -3.81 3.04
CA LEU A 45 0.51 -3.74 4.44
C LEU A 45 1.16 -2.58 5.21
N GLY A 46 2.45 -2.34 5.00
CA GLY A 46 3.15 -1.21 5.60
C GLY A 46 2.51 0.14 5.22
N HIS A 47 2.22 0.31 3.93
CA HIS A 47 1.54 1.50 3.42
C HIS A 47 0.09 1.61 3.89
N PHE A 48 -0.65 0.50 3.92
CA PHE A 48 -2.02 0.44 4.42
C PHE A 48 -2.11 0.92 5.86
N VAL A 49 -1.23 0.41 6.74
CA VAL A 49 -1.19 0.79 8.15
C VAL A 49 -0.83 2.27 8.31
N LEU A 50 0.20 2.73 7.60
CA LEU A 50 0.63 4.14 7.65
C LEU A 50 -0.50 5.07 7.21
N ALA A 51 -1.06 4.85 6.02
CA ALA A 51 -2.07 5.70 5.42
C ALA A 51 -3.36 5.79 6.25
N ASN A 52 -3.83 4.69 6.83
CA ASN A 52 -5.00 4.71 7.71
C ASN A 52 -4.72 5.47 9.01
N ARG A 53 -3.51 5.33 9.59
CA ARG A 53 -3.16 6.03 10.84
C ARG A 53 -3.03 7.53 10.66
N ILE A 54 -2.44 7.98 9.55
CA ILE A 54 -2.27 9.42 9.27
C ILE A 54 -3.46 10.03 8.52
N ALA A 55 -4.55 9.27 8.31
CA ALA A 55 -5.68 9.72 7.51
C ALA A 55 -6.27 11.05 8.02
N SER A 56 -6.29 11.28 9.33
CA SER A 56 -6.74 12.54 9.94
C SER A 56 -5.85 13.74 9.58
N LEU A 57 -4.55 13.52 9.34
CA LEU A 57 -3.60 14.56 8.96
C LEU A 57 -3.69 14.92 7.48
N ILE A 58 -4.35 14.11 6.64
CA ILE A 58 -4.56 14.49 5.23
C ILE A 58 -5.55 15.66 5.20
N ALA A 59 -5.11 16.81 4.68
CA ALA A 59 -5.92 18.02 4.62
C ALA A 59 -7.23 17.77 3.85
N PRO A 60 -8.32 18.50 4.15
CA PRO A 60 -9.48 18.53 3.28
C PRO A 60 -9.08 18.85 1.83
N GLY A 61 -9.56 18.08 0.85
CA GLY A 61 -9.11 18.21 -0.54
C GLY A 61 -7.71 17.65 -0.87
N GLY A 62 -7.00 17.13 0.15
CA GLY A 62 -5.71 16.47 0.01
C GLY A 62 -5.79 15.13 -0.71
N ARG A 63 -4.62 14.50 -0.94
CA ARG A 63 -4.55 13.29 -1.79
C ARG A 63 -3.62 12.24 -1.20
N LEU A 64 -4.04 10.99 -1.32
CA LEU A 64 -3.19 9.81 -1.13
C LEU A 64 -2.89 9.20 -2.50
N VAL A 65 -1.62 9.04 -2.82
CA VAL A 65 -1.12 8.45 -4.06
C VAL A 65 -0.39 7.16 -3.75
N ASN A 66 -0.99 6.01 -4.07
CA ASN A 66 -0.30 4.74 -4.02
C ASN A 66 0.37 4.48 -5.37
N VAL A 67 1.67 4.20 -5.35
CA VAL A 67 2.40 3.86 -6.58
C VAL A 67 2.23 2.37 -6.84
N SER A 68 1.51 2.09 -7.93
CA SER A 68 1.41 0.74 -8.48
C SER A 68 2.37 0.58 -9.66
N SER A 69 2.42 -0.62 -10.25
CA SER A 69 3.26 -0.96 -11.40
C SER A 69 2.40 -1.67 -12.44
N ALA A 70 2.88 -1.74 -13.70
CA ALA A 70 2.32 -2.67 -14.69
C ALA A 70 2.31 -4.12 -14.19
N GLY A 71 3.10 -4.43 -13.15
CA GLY A 71 3.11 -5.71 -12.48
C GLY A 71 1.78 -6.17 -11.89
N HIS A 72 0.81 -5.28 -11.62
CA HIS A 72 -0.55 -5.70 -11.23
C HIS A 72 -1.22 -6.62 -12.27
N ARG A 73 -0.76 -6.60 -13.53
CA ARG A 73 -1.28 -7.49 -14.58
C ARG A 73 -0.79 -8.92 -14.46
N TYR A 74 0.23 -9.19 -13.64
CA TYR A 74 0.76 -10.54 -13.48
C TYR A 74 -0.08 -11.41 -12.56
N ALA A 75 -0.85 -10.83 -11.63
CA ALA A 75 -1.72 -11.58 -10.73
C ALA A 75 -2.78 -10.69 -10.08
N ASP A 76 -3.97 -11.26 -9.89
CA ASP A 76 -4.96 -10.70 -8.95
C ASP A 76 -4.47 -10.87 -7.50
N VAL A 77 -5.03 -10.06 -6.60
CA VAL A 77 -4.76 -10.22 -5.17
C VAL A 77 -5.42 -11.50 -4.67
N ASP A 78 -4.68 -12.25 -3.86
CA ASP A 78 -5.18 -13.42 -3.14
C ASP A 78 -5.10 -13.09 -1.66
N LEU A 79 -6.26 -12.88 -1.05
CA LEU A 79 -6.37 -12.55 0.37
C LEU A 79 -6.55 -13.79 1.25
N ASP A 80 -6.83 -14.95 0.64
CA ASP A 80 -6.98 -16.22 1.34
C ASP A 80 -5.62 -16.90 1.55
N ASP A 81 -4.64 -16.61 0.69
CA ASP A 81 -3.26 -17.05 0.81
C ASP A 81 -2.24 -15.92 0.52
N PRO A 82 -2.22 -14.83 1.30
CA PRO A 82 -1.33 -13.69 1.07
C PRO A 82 0.14 -14.01 1.38
N ASN A 83 0.38 -15.09 2.13
CA ASN A 83 1.69 -15.51 2.60
C ASN A 83 2.31 -16.66 1.80
N PHE A 84 1.61 -17.20 0.79
CA PHE A 84 2.06 -18.39 0.05
C PHE A 84 2.25 -19.61 0.97
N GLU A 85 1.32 -19.79 1.92
CA GLU A 85 1.28 -20.95 2.82
C GLU A 85 0.69 -22.18 2.12
N ARG A 86 -0.16 -21.96 1.11
CA ARG A 86 -0.89 -23.02 0.38
C ARG A 86 -0.45 -23.14 -1.07
N THR A 87 0.18 -22.11 -1.61
CA THR A 87 0.57 -21.99 -3.01
C THR A 87 2.09 -21.86 -3.13
N PRO A 88 2.74 -22.48 -4.14
CA PRO A 88 4.17 -22.27 -4.39
C PRO A 88 4.51 -20.80 -4.60
N TYR A 89 5.61 -20.34 -4.00
CA TYR A 89 6.06 -18.96 -4.15
C TYR A 89 6.55 -18.67 -5.57
N ASP A 90 5.98 -17.65 -6.21
CA ASP A 90 6.52 -17.03 -7.41
C ASP A 90 6.80 -15.54 -7.14
N PRO A 91 8.05 -15.07 -7.28
CA PRO A 91 8.42 -13.69 -6.97
C PRO A 91 7.69 -12.62 -7.79
N MET A 92 7.28 -12.93 -9.03
CA MET A 92 6.55 -12.02 -9.90
C MET A 92 5.06 -12.00 -9.57
N VAL A 93 4.48 -13.15 -9.20
CA VAL A 93 3.11 -13.25 -8.68
C VAL A 93 2.98 -12.51 -7.36
N ALA A 94 3.92 -12.70 -6.42
CA ALA A 94 3.94 -11.97 -5.14
C ALA A 94 4.00 -10.46 -5.35
N TYR A 95 4.87 -10.01 -6.26
CA TYR A 95 4.94 -8.62 -6.66
C TYR A 95 3.62 -8.13 -7.26
N GLY A 96 3.03 -8.88 -8.19
CA GLY A 96 1.74 -8.56 -8.83
C GLY A 96 0.60 -8.43 -7.84
N ARG A 97 0.42 -9.43 -6.95
CA ARG A 97 -0.53 -9.43 -5.83
C ARG A 97 -0.42 -8.15 -5.00
N SER A 98 0.81 -7.76 -4.63
CA SER A 98 1.05 -6.54 -3.85
C SER A 98 0.65 -5.25 -4.59
N LYS A 99 0.84 -5.20 -5.92
CA LYS A 99 0.52 -4.03 -6.75
C LYS A 99 -0.96 -3.94 -7.09
N THR A 100 -1.65 -5.07 -7.21
CA THR A 100 -3.12 -5.15 -7.30
C THR A 100 -3.76 -4.70 -5.99
N ALA A 101 -3.25 -5.16 -4.85
CA ALA A 101 -3.73 -4.73 -3.53
C ALA A 101 -3.60 -3.20 -3.33
N ASN A 102 -2.52 -2.57 -3.83
CA ASN A 102 -2.38 -1.12 -3.80
C ASN A 102 -3.44 -0.37 -4.61
N ILE A 103 -3.88 -0.92 -5.75
CA ILE A 103 -4.94 -0.33 -6.56
C ILE A 103 -6.28 -0.40 -5.81
N LEU A 104 -6.62 -1.58 -5.29
CA LEU A 104 -7.87 -1.81 -4.55
C LEU A 104 -7.95 -0.92 -3.30
N PHE A 105 -6.85 -0.79 -2.57
CA PHE A 105 -6.79 0.09 -1.41
C PHE A 105 -6.95 1.56 -1.79
N ALA A 106 -6.34 2.04 -2.87
CA ALA A 106 -6.52 3.43 -3.30
C ALA A 106 -7.99 3.74 -3.65
N VAL A 107 -8.70 2.79 -4.27
CA VAL A 107 -10.14 2.91 -4.58
C VAL A 107 -10.96 2.95 -3.30
N GLU A 108 -10.72 2.04 -2.36
CA GLU A 108 -11.49 1.98 -1.11
C GLU A 108 -11.20 3.18 -0.19
N PHE A 109 -9.95 3.63 -0.13
CA PHE A 109 -9.56 4.80 0.65
C PHE A 109 -10.27 6.06 0.15
N ASP A 110 -10.32 6.27 -1.17
CA ASP A 110 -11.08 7.36 -1.81
C ASP A 110 -12.58 7.26 -1.47
N ARG A 111 -13.16 6.06 -1.59
CA ARG A 111 -14.58 5.84 -1.27
C ARG A 111 -14.90 6.22 0.18
N ARG A 112 -14.07 5.82 1.15
CA ARG A 112 -14.26 6.12 2.58
C ARG A 112 -14.04 7.60 2.93
N HIS A 113 -13.13 8.28 2.23
CA HIS A 113 -12.75 9.66 2.54
C HIS A 113 -13.39 10.70 1.60
N LYS A 114 -14.30 10.28 0.72
CA LYS A 114 -15.00 11.14 -0.25
C LYS A 114 -15.67 12.35 0.42
N ALA A 115 -16.24 12.19 1.61
CA ALA A 115 -16.88 13.27 2.36
C ALA A 115 -15.91 14.41 2.78
N ARG A 116 -14.59 14.14 2.84
CA ARG A 116 -13.54 15.12 3.15
C ARG A 116 -12.93 15.77 1.90
N GLY A 117 -13.46 15.46 0.71
CA GLY A 117 -12.93 15.94 -0.56
C GLY A 117 -11.60 15.31 -0.98
N VAL A 118 -11.13 14.27 -0.28
CA VAL A 118 -9.93 13.51 -0.66
C VAL A 118 -10.17 12.85 -2.00
N ARG A 119 -9.24 13.01 -2.96
CA ARG A 119 -9.38 12.46 -4.32
C ARG A 119 -8.34 11.38 -4.64
N ARG A 120 -8.78 10.31 -5.31
CA ARG A 120 -7.93 9.22 -5.84
C ARG A 120 -6.91 9.68 -6.88
N ARG A 121 -5.69 9.15 -6.80
CA ARG A 121 -4.79 8.96 -7.96
C ARG A 121 -3.84 7.81 -7.69
N CYS A 122 -3.98 6.71 -8.43
CA CYS A 122 -2.94 5.68 -8.52
C CYS A 122 -2.07 6.04 -9.74
N THR A 123 -0.76 6.17 -9.55
CA THR A 123 0.17 6.41 -10.66
C THR A 123 0.89 5.12 -11.02
N ARG A 124 1.06 4.90 -12.34
CA ARG A 124 1.90 3.85 -12.89
C ARG A 124 3.32 4.41 -13.02
N ALA A 125 4.31 3.80 -12.37
CA ALA A 125 5.70 4.05 -12.73
C ALA A 125 5.94 3.44 -14.13
N GLY A 126 6.25 4.29 -15.12
CA GLY A 126 6.57 3.87 -16.48
C GLY A 126 8.00 3.34 -16.59
N SER A 127 8.19 2.36 -17.46
CA SER A 127 9.44 2.10 -18.18
C SER A 127 9.39 2.80 -19.52
#